data_AF-A0A972B8I3-F1
#
_entry.id   AF-A0A972B8I3-F1
#
_cell.length_a   1.000
_cell.length_b   1.000
_cell.length_c   1.000
_cell.angle_alpha   90.00
_cell.angle_beta   90.00
_cell.angle_gamma   90.00
#
_symmetry.space_group_name_H-M   'P 1'
#
loop_
_entity.id
_entity.type
_entity.pdbx_description
1 polymer ?
#
loop_
_entity_poly.entity_id
_entity_poly.type
_entity_poly.pdbx_seq_one_letter_code
_entity_poly.pdbx_strand_id
1 'polypeptide(L)'
;MKKIRNRNVSYRPCLIVMITMITISCTNKIDKLRELKLEAINNIYNMQNDDAKKNLEKALKINAKDPEIYYLLGNVYFNEKNYDEAIKYYTEAIEIDSTYAQAYTSRGKIYRIYNKRDEWCADFTKAYQLGDKTVYNDVRHCIPIDR
;
A
#
# COMPACT_ATOMS: atom_id res chain seq x y z
N MET A 1 21.69 5.61 -53.09
CA MET A 1 21.23 5.98 -51.74
C MET A 1 19.93 5.24 -51.44
N LYS A 2 19.86 4.55 -50.29
CA LYS A 2 18.83 3.53 -49.97
C LYS A 2 17.43 4.16 -49.86
N LYS A 3 16.46 3.61 -50.61
CA LYS A 3 15.03 3.90 -50.49
C LYS A 3 14.57 3.64 -49.05
N ILE A 4 14.16 4.68 -48.34
CA ILE A 4 13.41 4.56 -47.08
C ILE A 4 12.05 3.96 -47.45
N ARG A 5 11.88 2.66 -47.14
CA ARG A 5 10.61 1.95 -47.31
C ARG A 5 9.69 2.43 -46.19
N ASN A 6 8.92 3.47 -46.49
CA ASN A 6 7.90 4.00 -45.59
C ASN A 6 6.85 2.91 -45.36
N ARG A 7 7.00 2.14 -44.27
CA ARG A 7 5.96 1.20 -43.84
C ARG A 7 4.85 2.03 -43.24
N ASN A 8 3.93 2.48 -44.10
CA ASN A 8 2.61 2.90 -43.68
C ASN A 8 1.94 1.69 -43.02
N VAL A 9 2.12 1.56 -41.70
CA VAL A 9 1.31 0.68 -40.88
C VAL A 9 -0.07 1.33 -40.86
N SER A 10 -0.89 0.92 -41.81
CA SER A 10 -2.34 1.16 -41.84
C SER A 10 -2.93 0.48 -40.61
N TYR A 11 -2.86 1.15 -39.45
CA TYR A 11 -3.69 0.76 -38.32
C TYR A 11 -5.13 0.97 -38.77
N ARG A 12 -5.92 -0.11 -38.80
CA ARG A 12 -7.36 0.01 -39.03
C ARG A 12 -7.89 1.04 -38.02
N PRO A 13 -8.63 2.10 -38.43
CA PRO A 13 -9.09 3.16 -37.52
C PRO A 13 -9.83 2.60 -36.29
N CYS A 14 -10.47 1.43 -36.40
CA CYS A 14 -11.02 0.66 -35.28
C CYS A 14 -10.00 0.32 -34.17
N LEU A 15 -8.77 -0.09 -34.52
CA LEU A 15 -7.76 -0.51 -33.54
C LEU A 15 -7.20 0.68 -32.75
N ILE A 16 -6.96 1.83 -33.40
CA ILE A 16 -6.52 3.05 -32.70
C ILE A 16 -7.63 3.54 -31.77
N VAL A 17 -8.89 3.57 -32.23
CA VAL A 17 -10.04 3.99 -31.42
C VAL A 17 -10.27 3.05 -30.23
N MET A 18 -10.11 1.74 -30.40
CA MET A 18 -10.23 0.81 -29.28
C MET A 18 -9.11 0.97 -28.25
N ILE A 19 -7.86 1.19 -28.69
CA ILE A 19 -6.74 1.46 -27.78
C ILE A 19 -6.99 2.75 -26.99
N THR A 20 -7.45 3.82 -27.64
CA THR A 20 -7.73 5.08 -26.94
C THR A 20 -8.89 4.95 -25.95
N MET A 21 -9.99 4.27 -26.31
CA MET A 21 -11.11 4.00 -25.40
C MET A 21 -10.68 3.18 -24.17
N ILE A 22 -9.86 2.14 -24.37
CA ILE A 22 -9.32 1.32 -23.27
C ILE A 22 -8.43 2.18 -22.37
N THR A 23 -7.54 3.01 -22.94
CA THR A 23 -6.67 3.88 -22.14
C THR A 23 -7.47 4.90 -21.33
N ILE A 24 -8.51 5.51 -21.89
CA ILE A 24 -9.39 6.47 -21.19
C ILE A 24 -10.15 5.80 -20.04
N SER A 25 -10.64 4.57 -20.26
CA SER A 25 -11.31 3.80 -19.21
C SER A 25 -10.34 3.43 -18.07
N CYS A 26 -9.10 3.04 -18.40
CA CYS A 26 -8.05 2.76 -17.43
C CYS A 26 -7.63 4.01 -16.65
N THR A 27 -7.44 5.16 -17.31
CA THR A 27 -7.08 6.41 -16.63
C THR A 27 -8.16 6.84 -15.65
N ASN A 28 -9.45 6.76 -16.05
CA ASN A 28 -10.57 7.10 -15.17
C ASN A 28 -10.62 6.23 -13.91
N LYS A 29 -10.37 4.91 -14.01
CA LYS A 29 -10.29 4.03 -12.85
C LYS A 29 -9.12 4.36 -11.92
N ILE A 30 -7.95 4.66 -12.49
CA ILE A 30 -6.75 5.02 -11.71
C ILE A 30 -6.96 6.35 -10.99
N ASP A 31 -7.53 7.35 -11.66
CA ASP A 31 -7.81 8.65 -11.06
C ASP A 31 -8.84 8.53 -9.94
N LYS A 32 -9.91 7.74 -10.15
CA LYS A 32 -10.90 7.49 -9.10
C LYS A 32 -10.31 6.73 -7.91
N LEU A 33 -9.44 5.77 -8.15
CA LEU A 33 -8.73 5.05 -7.07
C LEU A 33 -7.87 6.01 -6.23
N ARG A 34 -7.14 6.92 -6.89
CA ARG A 34 -6.31 7.92 -6.20
C ARG A 34 -7.15 8.86 -5.35
N GLU A 35 -8.25 9.37 -5.91
CA GLU A 35 -9.19 10.26 -5.19
C GLU A 35 -9.74 9.58 -3.93
N LEU A 36 -10.22 8.34 -4.03
CA LEU A 36 -10.76 7.59 -2.90
C LEU A 36 -9.72 7.37 -1.78
N LYS A 37 -8.46 7.05 -2.15
CA LYS A 37 -7.37 6.89 -1.18
C LYS A 37 -7.02 8.21 -0.51
N LEU A 38 -6.96 9.31 -1.26
CA LEU A 38 -6.67 10.65 -0.71
C LEU A 38 -7.75 11.11 0.27
N GLU A 39 -9.02 10.93 -0.07
CA GLU A 39 -10.14 11.21 0.84
C GLU A 39 -10.07 10.34 2.10
N ALA A 40 -9.78 9.04 1.94
CA ALA A 40 -9.64 8.14 3.09
C ALA A 40 -8.49 8.58 4.01
N ILE A 41 -7.34 8.97 3.46
CA ILE A 41 -6.21 9.53 4.22
C ILE A 41 -6.63 10.79 5.00
N ASN A 42 -7.31 11.73 4.35
CA ASN A 42 -7.81 12.93 5.02
C ASN A 42 -8.78 12.59 6.17
N ASN A 43 -9.68 11.65 5.95
CA ASN A 43 -10.62 11.18 6.97
C ASN A 43 -9.90 10.49 8.14
N ILE A 44 -8.86 9.70 7.88
CA ILE A 44 -7.98 9.11 8.92
C ILE A 44 -7.36 10.20 9.78
N TYR A 45 -6.84 11.28 9.18
CA TYR A 45 -6.26 12.40 9.93
C TYR A 45 -7.30 13.16 10.78
N ASN A 46 -8.55 13.24 10.30
CA ASN A 46 -9.65 13.88 11.00
C ASN A 46 -10.38 12.95 11.98
N MET A 47 -9.86 11.73 12.22
CA MET A 47 -10.48 10.69 13.06
C MET A 47 -11.88 10.24 12.59
N GLN A 48 -12.21 10.47 11.32
CA GLN A 48 -13.46 10.04 10.67
C GLN A 48 -13.30 8.63 10.10
N ASN A 49 -13.16 7.65 11.00
CA ASN A 49 -12.78 6.27 10.66
C ASN A 49 -13.82 5.55 9.78
N ASP A 50 -15.12 5.79 10.01
CA ASP A 50 -16.20 5.16 9.22
C ASP A 50 -16.19 5.62 7.76
N ASP A 51 -16.02 6.93 7.52
CA ASP A 51 -15.94 7.49 6.18
C ASP A 51 -14.65 7.02 5.46
N ALA A 52 -13.55 6.90 6.20
CA ALA A 52 -12.32 6.33 5.67
C ALA A 52 -12.52 4.88 5.21
N LYS A 53 -13.11 4.01 6.05
CA LYS A 53 -13.43 2.61 5.70
C LYS A 53 -14.29 2.52 4.45
N LYS A 54 -15.37 3.31 4.38
CA LYS A 54 -16.27 3.33 3.23
C LYS A 54 -15.57 3.71 1.92
N ASN A 55 -14.64 4.65 1.96
CA ASN A 55 -13.85 5.01 0.78
C ASN A 55 -12.82 3.94 0.41
N LEU A 56 -12.21 3.28 1.39
CA LEU A 56 -11.29 2.16 1.17
C LEU A 56 -12.01 0.92 0.61
N GLU A 57 -13.24 0.63 1.05
CA GLU A 57 -14.07 -0.44 0.47
C GLU A 57 -14.39 -0.19 -1.01
N LYS A 58 -14.67 1.06 -1.38
CA LYS A 58 -14.83 1.43 -2.80
C LYS A 58 -13.51 1.28 -3.55
N ALA A 59 -12.39 1.64 -2.94
CA ALA A 59 -11.06 1.50 -3.54
C ALA A 59 -10.72 0.02 -3.81
N LEU A 60 -11.04 -0.90 -2.87
CA LEU A 60 -10.88 -2.34 -3.04
C LEU A 60 -11.66 -2.90 -4.23
N LYS A 61 -12.86 -2.37 -4.50
CA LYS A 61 -13.66 -2.75 -5.69
C LYS A 61 -12.99 -2.34 -7.01
N ILE A 62 -12.13 -1.32 -6.98
CA ILE A 62 -11.37 -0.88 -8.16
C ILE A 62 -10.07 -1.69 -8.28
N ASN A 63 -9.32 -1.85 -7.19
CA ASN A 63 -8.10 -2.63 -7.16
C ASN A 63 -7.92 -3.36 -5.82
N ALA A 64 -8.28 -4.63 -5.78
CA ALA A 64 -8.14 -5.48 -4.59
C ALA A 64 -6.70 -5.97 -4.32
N LYS A 65 -5.72 -5.62 -5.16
CA LYS A 65 -4.30 -6.01 -4.98
C LYS A 65 -3.40 -4.80 -4.76
N ASP A 66 -3.94 -3.70 -4.23
CA ASP A 66 -3.17 -2.52 -3.86
C ASP A 66 -2.80 -2.59 -2.37
N PRO A 67 -1.52 -2.81 -2.00
CA PRO A 67 -1.10 -2.96 -0.60
C PRO A 67 -1.37 -1.69 0.22
N GLU A 68 -1.41 -0.51 -0.40
CA GLU A 68 -1.68 0.75 0.28
C GLU A 68 -3.09 0.78 0.87
N ILE A 69 -4.09 0.17 0.20
CA ILE A 69 -5.47 0.17 0.71
C ILE A 69 -5.56 -0.63 2.02
N TYR A 70 -4.92 -1.79 2.06
CA TYR A 70 -4.86 -2.64 3.25
C TYR A 70 -4.06 -1.96 4.36
N TYR A 71 -2.94 -1.31 4.04
CA TYR A 71 -2.20 -0.50 5.00
C TYR A 71 -3.06 0.64 5.59
N LEU A 72 -3.84 1.35 4.76
CA LEU A 72 -4.73 2.41 5.22
C LEU A 72 -5.87 1.86 6.09
N LEU A 73 -6.45 0.70 5.75
CA LEU A 73 -7.41 0.02 6.62
C LEU A 73 -6.78 -0.32 7.98
N GLY A 74 -5.56 -0.85 7.98
CA GLY A 74 -4.80 -1.09 9.20
C GLY A 74 -4.63 0.17 10.05
N ASN A 75 -4.32 1.32 9.42
CA ASN A 75 -4.23 2.60 10.13
C ASN A 75 -5.57 3.04 10.74
N VAL A 76 -6.70 2.80 10.05
CA VAL A 76 -8.02 3.09 10.63
C VAL A 76 -8.24 2.26 11.89
N TYR A 77 -8.03 0.94 11.82
CA TYR A 77 -8.22 0.06 12.99
C TYR A 77 -7.22 0.35 14.11
N PHE A 78 -5.99 0.79 13.76
CA PHE A 78 -5.01 1.26 14.74
C PHE A 78 -5.50 2.49 15.49
N ASN A 79 -6.09 3.48 14.79
CA ASN A 79 -6.69 4.67 15.41
C ASN A 79 -7.87 4.32 16.32
N GLU A 80 -8.63 3.28 15.98
CA GLU A 80 -9.71 2.73 16.82
C GLU A 80 -9.19 1.90 18.00
N LYS A 81 -7.86 1.71 18.12
CA LYS A 81 -7.20 0.81 19.07
C LYS A 81 -7.64 -0.66 18.93
N ASN A 82 -8.24 -1.01 17.79
CA ASN A 82 -8.53 -2.39 17.43
C ASN A 82 -7.28 -3.01 16.77
N TYR A 83 -6.29 -3.26 17.62
CA TYR A 83 -4.95 -3.68 17.22
C TYR A 83 -4.92 -5.05 16.55
N ASP A 84 -5.81 -5.97 16.92
CA ASP A 84 -5.88 -7.29 16.29
C ASP A 84 -6.29 -7.18 14.82
N GLU A 85 -7.28 -6.36 14.51
CA GLU A 85 -7.67 -6.14 13.10
C GLU A 85 -6.65 -5.29 12.34
N ALA A 86 -6.02 -4.32 12.99
CA ALA A 86 -4.91 -3.60 12.37
C ALA A 86 -3.77 -4.55 11.96
N ILE A 87 -3.40 -5.52 12.81
CA ILE A 87 -2.41 -6.55 12.48
C ILE A 87 -2.82 -7.35 11.25
N LYS A 88 -4.09 -7.77 11.14
CA LYS A 88 -4.58 -8.54 9.98
C LYS A 88 -4.41 -7.73 8.69
N TYR A 89 -4.89 -6.49 8.66
CA TYR A 89 -4.79 -5.64 7.48
C TYR A 89 -3.34 -5.26 7.11
N TYR A 90 -2.47 -5.01 8.09
CA TYR A 90 -1.05 -4.83 7.79
C TYR A 90 -0.39 -6.10 7.26
N THR A 91 -0.83 -7.28 7.72
CA THR A 91 -0.35 -8.56 7.21
C THR A 91 -0.80 -8.78 5.76
N GLU A 92 -2.05 -8.48 5.42
CA GLU A 92 -2.53 -8.54 4.03
C GLU A 92 -1.75 -7.59 3.11
N ALA A 93 -1.44 -6.37 3.57
CA ALA A 93 -0.58 -5.44 2.81
C ALA A 93 0.81 -6.05 2.52
N ILE A 94 1.41 -6.72 3.50
CA ILE A 94 2.71 -7.40 3.38
C ILE A 94 2.63 -8.62 2.46
N GLU A 95 1.53 -9.37 2.49
CA GLU A 95 1.32 -10.53 1.61
C GLU A 95 1.17 -10.11 0.15
N ILE A 96 0.52 -8.97 -0.10
CA ILE A 96 0.39 -8.38 -1.43
C ILE A 96 1.73 -7.81 -1.91
N ASP A 97 2.42 -7.08 -1.05
CA ASP A 97 3.73 -6.50 -1.34
C ASP A 97 4.67 -6.65 -0.14
N SER A 98 5.53 -7.67 -0.23
CA SER A 98 6.53 -7.98 0.80
C SER A 98 7.60 -6.89 1.00
N THR A 99 7.62 -5.85 0.14
CA THR A 99 8.51 -4.70 0.21
C THR A 99 7.86 -3.46 0.81
N TYR A 100 6.60 -3.54 1.24
CA TYR A 100 5.84 -2.43 1.82
C TYR A 100 6.30 -2.11 3.26
N ALA A 101 7.41 -1.39 3.39
CA ALA A 101 8.10 -1.13 4.65
C ALA A 101 7.19 -0.54 5.74
N GLN A 102 6.28 0.36 5.37
CA GLN A 102 5.38 1.02 6.32
C GLN A 102 4.46 0.03 7.05
N ALA A 103 4.04 -1.07 6.39
CA ALA A 103 3.18 -2.07 7.01
C ALA A 103 3.95 -2.87 8.09
N TYR A 104 5.21 -3.22 7.84
CA TYR A 104 6.07 -3.83 8.87
C TYR A 104 6.28 -2.88 10.05
N THR A 105 6.60 -1.61 9.80
CA THR A 105 6.76 -0.63 10.89
C THR A 105 5.48 -0.45 11.70
N SER A 106 4.32 -0.37 11.06
CA SER A 106 3.05 -0.21 11.78
C SER A 106 2.65 -1.47 12.56
N ARG A 107 2.83 -2.67 11.99
CA ARG A 107 2.57 -3.93 12.70
C ARG A 107 3.55 -4.15 13.86
N GLY A 108 4.83 -3.85 13.66
CA GLY A 108 5.86 -3.89 14.70
C GLY A 108 5.56 -2.96 15.88
N LYS A 109 5.00 -1.76 15.64
CA LYS A 109 4.54 -0.87 16.71
C LYS A 109 3.45 -1.52 17.57
N ILE A 110 2.52 -2.26 16.96
CA ILE A 110 1.48 -2.99 17.69
C ILE A 110 2.10 -4.12 18.51
N TYR A 111 2.98 -4.93 17.92
CA TYR A 111 3.67 -6.00 18.66
C TYR A 111 4.47 -5.45 19.84
N ARG A 112 5.05 -4.24 19.72
CA ARG A 112 5.68 -3.55 20.84
C ARG A 112 4.70 -3.18 21.95
N ILE A 113 3.49 -2.71 21.62
CA ILE A 113 2.41 -2.47 22.60
C ILE A 113 2.07 -3.77 23.36
N TYR A 114 2.04 -4.90 22.65
CA TYR A 114 1.80 -6.21 23.25
C TYR A 114 3.03 -6.83 23.94
N ASN A 115 4.16 -6.13 24.01
CA ASN A 115 5.42 -6.63 24.56
C ASN A 115 5.91 -7.94 23.90
N LYS A 116 5.56 -8.14 22.62
CA LYS A 116 5.93 -9.28 21.78
C LYS A 116 7.28 -9.04 21.12
N ARG A 117 8.35 -9.22 21.91
CA ARG A 117 9.72 -8.81 21.55
C ARG A 117 10.21 -9.38 20.24
N ASP A 118 10.05 -10.68 20.06
CA ASP A 118 10.59 -11.36 18.88
C ASP A 118 9.87 -10.88 17.62
N GLU A 119 8.54 -10.69 17.70
CA GLU A 119 7.72 -10.23 16.59
C GLU A 119 8.00 -8.77 16.20
N TRP A 120 8.07 -7.83 17.15
CA TRP A 120 8.38 -6.44 16.79
C TRP A 120 9.83 -6.28 16.32
N CYS A 121 10.76 -7.07 16.86
CA CYS A 121 12.14 -7.08 16.39
C CYS A 121 12.28 -7.60 14.96
N ALA A 122 11.55 -8.67 14.61
CA ALA A 122 11.51 -9.18 13.25
C ALA A 122 10.94 -8.14 12.26
N ASP A 123 9.80 -7.53 12.60
CA ASP A 123 9.14 -6.54 11.74
C ASP A 123 9.99 -5.28 11.56
N PHE A 124 10.56 -4.71 12.63
CA PHE A 124 11.43 -3.54 12.51
C PHE A 124 12.74 -3.83 11.78
N THR A 125 13.33 -5.02 11.97
CA THR A 125 14.52 -5.42 11.21
C THR A 125 14.20 -5.47 9.72
N LYS A 126 13.05 -6.06 9.35
CA LYS A 126 12.60 -6.13 7.96
C LYS A 126 12.31 -4.74 7.39
N ALA A 127 11.64 -3.87 8.12
CA ALA A 127 11.39 -2.49 7.71
C ALA A 127 12.69 -1.70 7.47
N TYR A 128 13.69 -1.86 8.36
CA TYR A 128 15.00 -1.24 8.21
C TYR A 128 15.74 -1.72 6.94
N GLN A 129 15.72 -3.03 6.66
CA GLN A 129 16.27 -3.60 5.44
C GLN A 129 15.60 -3.05 4.17
N LEU A 130 14.31 -2.71 4.25
CA LEU A 130 13.53 -2.09 3.17
C LEU A 130 13.72 -0.57 3.08
N GLY A 131 14.54 0.03 3.96
CA GLY A 131 14.92 1.44 3.90
C GLY A 131 14.23 2.34 4.93
N ASP A 132 13.37 1.82 5.80
CA ASP A 132 12.79 2.61 6.90
C ASP A 132 13.83 2.83 8.00
N LYS A 133 14.49 3.98 7.97
CA LYS A 133 15.51 4.35 8.97
C LYS A 133 14.90 4.79 10.30
N THR A 134 13.59 5.02 10.37
CA THR A 134 12.95 5.52 11.60
C THR A 134 13.00 4.50 12.74
N VAL A 135 13.08 3.21 12.41
CA VAL A 135 13.13 2.09 13.36
C VAL A 135 14.56 1.70 13.79
N TYR A 136 15.59 2.45 13.35
CA TYR A 136 17.00 2.11 13.63
C TYR A 136 17.28 1.93 15.13
N ASN A 137 16.73 2.82 15.96
CA ASN A 137 16.93 2.74 17.41
C ASN A 137 16.32 1.47 18.00
N ASP A 138 15.15 1.06 17.52
CA ASP A 138 14.50 -0.16 18.00
C ASP A 138 15.28 -1.41 17.56
N VAL A 139 15.71 -1.46 16.29
CA VAL A 139 16.50 -2.58 15.74
C VAL A 139 17.82 -2.78 16.47
N ARG A 140 18.48 -1.70 16.92
CA ARG A 140 19.73 -1.83 17.70
C ARG A 140 19.55 -2.61 19.00
N HIS A 141 18.36 -2.63 19.59
CA HIS A 141 18.05 -3.40 20.80
C HIS A 141 17.57 -4.84 20.50
N CYS A 142 17.39 -5.16 19.22
CA CYS A 142 16.97 -6.49 18.73
C CYS A 142 18.15 -7.40 18.40
N ILE A 143 19.27 -6.82 17.96
CA ILE A 143 20.51 -7.55 17.79
C ILE A 143 20.97 -7.94 19.21
N PRO A 144 21.11 -9.24 19.53
CA PRO A 144 21.84 -9.62 20.74
C PRO A 144 23.21 -8.96 20.62
N ILE A 145 23.60 -8.16 21.61
CA ILE A 145 25.01 -7.80 21.74
C ILE A 145 25.69 -9.14 21.97
N ASP A 146 26.29 -9.71 20.92
CA ASP A 146 27.17 -10.86 21.07
C ASP A 146 28.17 -10.46 22.17
N ARG A 147 28.20 -11.29 23.22
CA ARG A 147 28.98 -11.06 24.43
C ARG A 147 30.46 -10.92 24.13
#